data_AF-A0A8J8IYB2-F1
#
_entry.id   AF-A0A8J8IYB2-F1
#
_cell.length_a   1.000
_cell.length_b   1.000
_cell.length_c   1.000
_cell.angle_alpha   90.00
_cell.angle_beta   90.00
_cell.angle_gamma   90.00
#
_symmetry.space_group_name_H-M   'P 1'
#
loop_
_entity.id
_entity.type
_entity.pdbx_description
1 polymer ?
#
loop_
_entity_poly.entity_id
_entity_poly.type
_entity_poly.pdbx_seq_one_letter_code
_entity_poly.pdbx_strand_id
1 'polypeptide(L)' 'MDTREKILKAARELFAEKGYDKTTVDEIVERAGVAKGTFYNYFKSKEELIKIVALQSLLLYPKIISQDILSTRT' A
#
# COMPACT_ATOMS: atom_id res chain seq x y z
N MET A 1 5.09 14.23 2.80
CA MET A 1 4.96 12.80 2.50
C MET A 1 6.35 12.26 2.24
N ASP A 2 6.81 11.40 3.13
CA ASP A 2 8.15 10.80 3.06
C ASP A 2 8.26 9.85 1.85
N THR A 3 9.48 9.60 1.37
CA THR A 3 9.73 8.68 0.25
C THR A 3 9.15 7.29 0.48
N ARG A 4 9.26 6.76 1.71
CA ARG A 4 8.67 5.48 2.09
C ARG A 4 7.16 5.47 1.91
N GLU A 5 6.49 6.56 2.30
CA GLU A 5 5.05 6.70 2.15
C GLU A 5 4.65 6.78 0.67
N LYS A 6 5.43 7.50 -0.16
CA LYS A 6 5.17 7.60 -1.60
C LYS A 6 5.18 6.24 -2.27
N ILE A 7 6.19 5.42 -1.95
CA ILE A 7 6.31 4.05 -2.44
C ILE A 7 5.11 3.19 -1.99
N LEU A 8 4.72 3.26 -0.71
CA LEU A 8 3.57 2.51 -0.18
C LEU A 8 2.25 2.93 -0.84
N LYS A 9 2.06 4.22 -1.09
CA LYS A 9 0.87 4.73 -1.77
C LYS A 9 0.80 4.22 -3.22
N ALA A 10 1.88 4.39 -3.98
CA ALA A 10 1.97 3.93 -5.36
C ALA A 10 1.76 2.41 -5.48
N ALA A 11 2.36 1.63 -4.56
CA ALA A 11 2.17 0.19 -4.52
C ALA A 11 0.71 -0.19 -4.24
N ARG A 12 0.06 0.46 -3.27
CA ARG A 12 -1.35 0.20 -2.94
C ARG A 12 -2.27 0.48 -4.13
N GLU A 13 -2.07 1.60 -4.80
CA GLU A 13 -2.84 1.99 -5.99
C GLU A 13 -2.66 0.95 -7.10
N LEU A 14 -1.42 0.59 -7.44
CA LEU A 14 -1.14 -0.41 -8.48
C LEU A 14 -1.67 -1.80 -8.14
N PHE A 15 -1.54 -2.23 -6.89
CA PHE A 15 -2.09 -3.51 -6.44
C PHE A 15 -3.62 -3.53 -6.54
N ALA A 16 -4.30 -2.41 -6.28
CA ALA A 16 -5.74 -2.29 -6.44
C ALA A 16 -6.17 -2.26 -7.91
N GLU A 17 -5.40 -1.59 -8.78
CA GLU A 17 -5.71 -1.43 -10.20
C GLU A 17 -5.54 -2.71 -11.02
N LYS A 18 -4.45 -3.46 -10.78
CA LYS A 18 -4.09 -4.60 -11.64
C LYS A 18 -3.60 -5.85 -10.90
N GLY A 19 -3.62 -5.83 -9.57
CA GLY A 19 -3.19 -6.95 -8.73
C GLY A 19 -1.68 -7.00 -8.48
N TYR A 20 -1.30 -7.78 -7.46
CA TYR A 20 0.08 -7.92 -7.01
C TYR A 20 1.01 -8.56 -8.05
N ASP A 21 0.56 -9.64 -8.69
CA ASP A 21 1.40 -10.42 -9.61
C ASP A 21 1.80 -9.62 -10.86
N LYS A 22 0.87 -8.79 -11.36
CA LYS A 22 1.09 -7.94 -12.54
C LYS A 22 1.80 -6.63 -12.24
N THR A 23 2.09 -6.34 -10.97
CA THR A 23 2.78 -5.11 -10.55
C THR A 23 4.26 -5.36 -10.35
N THR A 24 5.11 -4.54 -10.96
CA THR A 24 6.58 -4.62 -10.84
C THR A 24 7.14 -3.52 -9.94
N VAL A 25 8.37 -3.72 -9.42
CA VAL A 25 9.06 -2.68 -8.65
C VAL A 25 9.31 -1.43 -9.51
N ASP A 26 9.60 -1.60 -10.80
CA ASP A 26 9.87 -0.49 -11.71
C ASP A 26 8.65 0.43 -11.87
N GLU A 27 7.46 -0.14 -12.04
CA GLU A 27 6.22 0.64 -12.14
C GLU A 27 5.86 1.34 -10.82
N ILE A 28 6.20 0.72 -9.68
CA ILE A 28 5.98 1.31 -8.36
C ILE A 28 6.88 2.54 -8.20
N VAL A 29 8.16 2.44 -8.53
CA VAL A 29 9.12 3.55 -8.36
C VAL A 29 8.88 4.67 -9.35
N GLU A 30 8.49 4.33 -10.58
CA GLU A 30 8.06 5.30 -11.60
C GLU A 30 6.86 6.11 -11.10
N ARG A 31 5.82 5.44 -10.58
CA ARG A 31 4.62 6.10 -10.05
C ARG A 31 4.88 6.90 -8.79
N ALA A 32 5.77 6.43 -7.93
CA ALA A 32 6.20 7.16 -6.74
C ALA A 32 7.11 8.35 -7.06
N GLY A 33 7.64 8.45 -8.29
CA GLY A 33 8.57 9.48 -8.72
C GLY A 33 9.93 9.37 -8.03
N VAL A 34 10.44 8.14 -7.84
CA VAL A 34 11.69 7.86 -7.13
C VAL A 34 12.58 6.92 -7.93
N ALA A 35 13.88 6.90 -7.63
CA ALA A 35 14.81 5.98 -8.28
C ALA A 35 14.64 4.54 -7.74
N LYS A 36 14.93 3.54 -8.60
CA LYS A 36 14.90 2.12 -8.20
C LYS A 36 15.83 1.80 -7.03
N GLY A 37 17.02 2.39 -6.99
CA GLY A 37 17.94 2.24 -5.85
C GLY A 37 17.34 2.75 -4.53
N THR A 38 16.54 3.83 -4.59
CA THR A 38 15.84 4.37 -3.44
C THR A 38 14.83 3.38 -2.88
N PHE A 39 14.14 2.59 -3.72
CA PHE A 39 13.25 1.54 -3.23
C PHE A 39 13.97 0.55 -2.32
N TYR A 40 15.14 0.08 -2.74
CA TYR A 40 15.91 -0.92 -2.00
C TYR A 40 16.55 -0.39 -0.72
N ASN A 41 16.58 0.94 -0.53
CA ASN A 41 16.94 1.54 0.77
C ASN A 41 15.82 1.38 1.81
N TYR A 42 14.55 1.23 1.38
CA TYR A 42 13.39 1.14 2.28
C TYR A 42 12.75 -0.25 2.33
N PHE A 43 12.83 -1.02 1.25
CA PHE A 43 12.20 -2.33 1.11
C PHE A 43 13.16 -3.30 0.43
N LYS A 44 13.37 -4.47 1.02
CA LYS A 44 14.24 -5.51 0.47
C LYS A 44 13.63 -6.17 -0.76
N SER A 45 12.30 -6.24 -0.84
CA SER A 45 11.61 -6.87 -1.98
C SER A 45 10.16 -6.40 -2.16
N LYS A 46 9.54 -6.81 -3.28
CA LYS A 46 8.10 -6.59 -3.55
C LYS A 46 7.23 -7.36 -2.56
N GLU A 47 7.68 -8.54 -2.13
CA GLU A 47 7.03 -9.41 -1.14
C GLU A 47 7.02 -8.77 0.25
N GLU A 48 8.09 -8.07 0.64
CA GLU A 48 8.10 -7.30 1.89
C GLU A 48 7.11 -6.14 1.82
N LEU A 49 7.11 -5.41 0.70
CA LEU A 49 6.21 -4.27 0.50
C LEU A 49 4.73 -4.67 0.58
N ILE A 50 4.31 -5.76 -0.10
CA ILE A 50 2.92 -6.20 -0.06
C ILE A 50 2.47 -6.63 1.33
N LYS A 51 3.34 -7.24 2.15
CA LYS A 51 3.01 -7.59 3.55
C LYS A 51 2.67 -6.34 4.35
N ILE A 52 3.43 -5.26 4.17
CA ILE A 52 3.18 -3.98 4.84
C ILE A 52 1.89 -3.35 4.33
N VAL A 53 1.67 -3.33 3.01
CA VAL A 53 0.43 -2.78 2.41
C VAL A 53 -0.80 -3.56 2.87
N ALA A 54 -0.73 -4.89 2.93
CA ALA A 54 -1.80 -5.76 3.39
C ALA A 54 -2.12 -5.51 4.88
N LEU A 55 -1.10 -5.40 5.73
CA LEU A 55 -1.28 -5.08 7.15
C LEU A 55 -1.90 -3.69 7.35
N GLN A 56 -1.44 -2.67 6.61
CA GLN A 56 -2.04 -1.33 6.66
C GLN A 56 -3.50 -1.32 6.22
N SER A 57 -3.83 -2.09 5.18
CA SER A 57 -5.21 -2.20 4.69
C SER A 57 -6.10 -2.88 5.73
N LEU A 58 -5.60 -3.91 6.43
CA LEU A 58 -6.31 -4.58 7.52
C LEU A 58 -6.53 -3.67 8.73
N LEU A 59 -5.53 -2.86 9.10
CA LEU A 59 -5.65 -1.89 10.20
C LEU A 59 -6.56 -0.70 9.88
N LEU A 60 -6.97 -0.52 8.61
CA LEU A 60 -7.98 0.47 8.22
C LEU A 60 -9.43 -0.02 8.43
N TYR A 61 -9.67 -1.34 8.43
CA TYR A 61 -11.00 -1.94 8.65
C TYR A 61 -11.68 -1.65 10.00
N PRO A 62 -11.01 -1.56 11.17
CA PRO A 62 -11.70 -1.26 12.43
C PRO A 62 -12.41 0.10 12.42
N LYS A 63 -12.01 1.03 11.53
CA LYS A 63 -12.63 2.36 11.43
C LYS A 63 -13.97 2.34 10.68
N ILE A 64 -14.18 1.38 9.79
CA ILE A 64 -15.44 1.21 9.03
C ILE A 64 -16.51 0.58 9.93
N ILE A 65 -16.14 -0.45 10.69
CA ILE A 65 -17.07 -1.14 11.60
C ILE A 65 -17.57 -0.24 12.75
N SER A 66 -16.74 0.70 13.20
CA SER A 66 -17.12 1.62 14.29
C SER A 66 -18.20 2.63 13.90
N GLN A 67 -18.40 2.89 12.60
CA GLN A 67 -19.46 3.81 12.12
C GLN A 67 -20.78 3.09 11.80
N ASP A 68 -20.73 1.82 11.40
CA ASP A 68 -21.93 1.05 11.06
C ASP A 68 -22.61 0.39 12.30
N ILE A 69 -21.86 -0.01 13.32
CA ILE A 69 -22.44 -0.70 14.50
C ILE A 69 -23.28 0.24 15.40
N LEU A 70 -23.06 1.55 15.36
CA LEU A 70 -23.83 2.53 16.16
C LEU A 70 -25.14 3.00 15.50
N SER A 71 -25.46 2.58 14.26
CA SER A 71 -26.67 3.01 13.54
C SER A 71 -27.82 1.98 13.51
N THR A 72 -27.61 0.73 13.94
CA THR A 72 -28.66 -0.33 13.86
C THR A 72 -29.30 -0.64 15.22
N ARG A 73 -29.28 0.32 16.16
CA ARG A 73 -30.12 0.31 17.34
C ARG A 73 -31.10 1.48 17.28
N THR A 74 -32.19 1.32 16.54
CA THR A 74 -33.47 1.98 16.80
C THR A 74 -34.57 1.02 16.40
#